data_AF-A0A973B3T6-F1
#
_entry.id   AF-A0A973B3T6-F1
#
_cell.length_a   1.000
_cell.length_b   1.000
_cell.length_c   1.000
_cell.angle_alpha   90.00
_cell.angle_beta   90.00
_cell.angle_gamma   90.00
#
_symmetry.space_group_name_H-M   'P 1'
#
loop_
_entity.id
_entity.type
_entity.pdbx_description
1 polymer ?
#
loop_
_entity_poly.entity_id
_entity_poly.type
_entity_poly.pdbx_seq_one_letter_code
_entity_poly.pdbx_strand_id
1 'polypeptide(L)'
;MSNRTTVARGQGALDQLVAAETQRLRRGHRFSPTSATWAAMPHVDDDGVIGGQALVVAHYFGGPVDLWLTGMDDGGTMRGFIRMTPTAGAGKWGLISARELETLNMHGGLLVIERELHWAPIRAC
;
A
#
# COMPACT_ATOMS: atom_id res chain seq x y z
N MET A 1 14.06 14.23 -26.57
CA MET A 1 14.57 13.79 -25.26
C MET A 1 13.87 14.64 -24.21
N SER A 2 12.81 14.11 -23.59
CA SER A 2 11.98 14.86 -22.65
C SER A 2 12.59 14.76 -21.25
N ASN A 3 13.04 15.89 -20.70
CA ASN A 3 13.46 16.01 -19.30
C ASN A 3 12.23 15.84 -18.41
N ARG A 4 11.99 14.62 -17.90
CA ARG A 4 11.13 14.42 -16.73
C ARG A 4 11.85 15.02 -15.53
N THR A 5 11.47 16.24 -15.16
CA THR A 5 11.75 16.82 -13.85
C THR A 5 11.25 15.83 -12.79
N THR A 6 12.16 15.16 -12.10
CA THR A 6 11.84 14.36 -10.91
C THR A 6 11.38 15.33 -9.83
N VAL A 7 10.09 15.62 -9.78
CA VAL A 7 9.49 16.32 -8.64
C VAL A 7 9.70 15.41 -7.44
N ALA A 8 10.40 15.91 -6.41
CA ALA A 8 10.54 15.18 -5.16
C ALA A 8 9.14 14.81 -4.66
N ARG A 9 8.92 13.52 -4.43
CA ARG A 9 7.63 12.95 -4.03
C ARG A 9 7.04 13.74 -2.85
N GLY A 10 5.77 14.11 -2.94
CA GLY A 10 5.16 15.03 -1.98
C GLY A 10 5.07 14.42 -0.58
N GLN A 11 5.87 14.90 0.38
CA GLN A 11 5.71 14.56 1.81
C GLN A 11 4.30 14.91 2.32
N GLY A 12 3.64 15.92 1.71
CA GLY A 12 2.29 16.33 2.07
C GLY A 12 1.22 15.24 1.88
N ALA A 13 1.39 14.34 0.91
CA ALA A 13 0.48 13.20 0.69
C ALA A 13 0.53 12.23 1.86
N LEU A 14 1.74 11.88 2.26
CA LEU A 14 2.01 10.99 3.38
C LEU A 14 1.51 11.63 4.69
N ASP A 15 1.72 12.92 4.88
CA ASP A 15 1.26 13.64 6.07
C ASP A 15 -0.27 13.68 6.15
N GLN A 16 -0.97 13.89 5.04
CA GLN A 16 -2.43 13.83 4.98
C GLN A 16 -2.95 12.43 5.32
N LEU A 17 -2.33 11.38 4.77
CA LEU A 17 -2.68 9.99 5.09
C LEU A 17 -2.50 9.72 6.59
N VAL A 18 -1.36 10.13 7.17
CA VAL A 18 -1.07 9.98 8.61
C VAL A 18 -2.10 10.71 9.46
N ALA A 19 -2.46 11.94 9.09
CA ALA A 19 -3.43 12.75 9.83
C ALA A 19 -4.86 12.19 9.75
N ALA A 20 -5.17 11.46 8.67
CA ALA A 20 -6.47 10.86 8.43
C ALA A 20 -6.64 9.44 9.00
N GLU A 21 -5.60 8.84 9.61
CA GLU A 21 -5.69 7.47 10.14
C GLU A 21 -6.68 7.37 11.30
N THR A 22 -7.78 6.64 11.07
CA THR A 22 -8.87 6.48 12.04
C THR A 22 -8.67 5.31 13.00
N GLN A 23 -7.91 4.29 12.58
CA GLN A 23 -7.69 3.05 13.32
C GLN A 23 -6.29 2.97 13.96
N ARG A 24 -5.50 4.06 13.96
CA ARG A 24 -4.12 4.06 14.46
C ARG A 24 -3.99 3.62 15.92
N LEU A 25 -4.88 4.10 16.79
CA LEU A 25 -4.86 3.72 18.21
C LEU A 25 -5.10 2.22 18.40
N ARG A 26 -5.91 1.63 17.52
CA ARG A 26 -6.26 0.22 17.58
C ARG A 26 -5.12 -0.68 17.10
N ARG A 27 -4.46 -0.30 16.00
CA ARG A 27 -3.28 -1.01 15.48
C ARG A 27 -2.04 -0.85 16.36
N GLY A 28 -1.95 0.29 17.06
CA GLY A 28 -0.76 0.68 17.83
C GLY A 28 0.39 1.21 16.97
N HIS A 29 0.22 1.31 15.65
CA HIS A 29 1.22 1.83 14.72
C HIS A 29 0.59 2.55 13.53
N ARG A 30 1.43 3.26 12.76
CA ARG A 30 1.02 3.95 11.54
C ARG A 30 0.61 2.94 10.46
N PHE A 31 -0.51 3.21 9.79
CA PHE A 31 -0.94 2.51 8.58
C PHE A 31 -0.09 2.90 7.38
N SER A 32 0.17 4.20 7.29
CA SER A 32 1.06 4.80 6.31
C SER A 32 2.47 4.20 6.40
N PRO A 33 3.16 4.04 5.26
CA PRO A 33 4.56 3.66 5.24
C PRO A 33 5.44 4.74 5.91
N THR A 34 6.66 4.39 6.30
CA THR A 34 7.62 5.40 6.78
C THR A 34 8.01 6.35 5.66
N SER A 35 8.49 7.56 5.97
CA SER A 35 8.99 8.48 4.93
C SER A 35 10.12 7.87 4.09
N ALA A 36 10.95 6.99 4.67
CA ALA A 36 12.01 6.30 3.94
C ALA A 36 11.43 5.27 2.93
N THR A 37 10.46 4.46 3.38
CA THR A 37 9.73 3.52 2.52
C THR A 37 8.97 4.28 1.43
N TRP A 38 8.36 5.41 1.79
CA TRP A 38 7.68 6.30 0.86
C TRP A 38 8.66 6.88 -0.17
N ALA A 39 9.85 7.32 0.22
CA ALA A 39 10.82 7.85 -0.75
C ALA A 39 11.30 6.78 -1.75
N ALA A 40 11.41 5.51 -1.31
CA ALA A 40 11.92 4.40 -2.13
C ALA A 40 10.87 3.71 -3.00
N MET A 41 9.58 3.97 -2.76
CA MET A 41 8.49 3.27 -3.44
C MET A 41 8.32 3.76 -4.90
N PRO A 42 7.99 2.91 -5.88
CA PRO A 42 7.63 3.37 -7.22
C PRO A 42 6.35 4.23 -7.25
N HIS A 43 6.24 5.23 -8.14
CA HIS A 43 5.00 5.99 -8.33
C HIS A 43 3.96 5.12 -9.08
N VAL A 44 2.65 5.32 -8.90
CA VAL A 44 1.66 4.47 -9.61
C VAL A 44 1.61 4.72 -11.12
N ASP A 45 1.95 5.94 -11.54
CA ASP A 45 2.02 6.33 -12.97
C ASP A 45 3.34 5.94 -13.64
N ASP A 46 4.31 5.44 -12.87
CA ASP A 46 5.45 4.79 -13.50
C ASP A 46 4.93 3.53 -14.19
N ASP A 47 5.18 3.41 -15.50
CA ASP A 47 4.84 2.27 -16.38
C ASP A 47 5.58 0.96 -15.97
N GLY A 48 5.79 0.77 -14.68
CA GLY A 48 6.46 -0.37 -14.08
C GLY A 48 5.72 -1.68 -14.36
N VAL A 49 6.53 -2.73 -14.48
CA VAL A 49 6.09 -4.11 -14.68
C VAL A 49 5.06 -4.50 -13.62
N ILE A 50 3.83 -4.75 -14.04
CA ILE A 50 2.81 -5.47 -13.26
C ILE A 50 3.09 -6.96 -13.47
N GLY A 51 3.25 -7.73 -12.39
CA GLY A 51 3.50 -9.18 -12.44
C GLY A 51 4.78 -9.61 -11.73
N GLY A 52 5.31 -10.78 -12.09
CA GLY A 52 6.41 -11.51 -11.40
C GLY A 52 7.80 -10.85 -11.43
N GLN A 53 7.89 -9.54 -11.61
CA GLN A 53 9.13 -8.77 -11.41
C GLN A 53 8.92 -7.48 -10.61
N ALA A 54 7.67 -7.18 -10.23
CA ALA A 54 7.34 -6.00 -9.46
C ALA A 54 8.04 -6.03 -8.09
N LEU A 55 8.58 -4.88 -7.67
CA LEU A 55 9.08 -4.73 -6.31
C LEU A 55 7.89 -4.54 -5.35
N VAL A 56 7.67 -5.49 -4.46
CA VAL A 56 6.70 -5.39 -3.38
C VAL A 56 7.37 -4.68 -2.20
N VAL A 57 6.90 -3.48 -1.90
CA VAL A 57 7.51 -2.57 -0.91
C VAL A 57 6.83 -2.61 0.45
N ALA A 58 5.58 -3.08 0.51
CA ALA A 58 4.85 -3.28 1.75
C ALA A 58 3.84 -4.41 1.61
N HIS A 59 3.46 -4.98 2.74
CA HIS A 59 2.37 -5.95 2.85
C HIS A 59 1.38 -5.45 3.90
N TYR A 60 0.11 -5.61 3.56
CA TYR A 60 -1.03 -5.28 4.40
C TYR A 60 -1.91 -6.51 4.52
N PHE A 61 -2.49 -6.75 5.70
CA PHE A 61 -3.30 -7.93 5.95
C PHE A 61 -4.45 -7.66 6.91
N GLY A 62 -5.51 -8.47 6.85
CA GLY A 62 -6.59 -8.41 7.82
C GLY A 62 -7.70 -9.40 7.51
N GLY A 63 -7.95 -10.34 8.42
CA GLY A 63 -8.88 -11.43 8.18
C GLY A 63 -8.45 -12.26 6.96
N PRO A 64 -9.31 -12.42 5.92
CA PRO A 64 -8.96 -13.16 4.71
C PRO A 64 -8.22 -12.32 3.65
N VAL A 65 -7.95 -11.04 3.94
CA VAL A 65 -7.36 -10.10 2.98
C VAL A 65 -5.84 -10.06 3.16
N ASP A 66 -5.13 -10.27 2.05
CA ASP A 66 -3.71 -9.95 1.88
C ASP A 66 -3.57 -8.95 0.72
N LEU A 67 -2.76 -7.92 0.93
CA LEU A 67 -2.42 -6.93 -0.10
C LEU A 67 -0.91 -6.71 -0.13
N TRP A 68 -0.32 -6.92 -1.30
CA TRP A 68 1.09 -6.63 -1.58
C TRP A 68 1.19 -5.35 -2.41
N LEU A 69 1.77 -4.32 -1.81
CA LEU A 69 1.90 -2.99 -2.39
C LEU A 69 3.16 -2.89 -3.24
N THR A 70 3.05 -2.34 -4.45
CA THR A 70 4.19 -2.10 -5.35
C THR A 70 4.41 -0.63 -5.67
N GLY A 71 3.46 0.26 -5.35
CA GLY A 71 3.60 1.69 -5.57
C GLY A 71 2.46 2.48 -4.96
N MET A 72 2.62 3.78 -4.78
CA MET A 72 1.55 4.68 -4.34
C MET A 72 1.76 6.10 -4.90
N ASP A 73 0.69 6.86 -5.14
CA ASP A 73 0.76 8.23 -5.66
C ASP A 73 0.64 9.28 -4.56
N ASP A 74 0.87 10.54 -4.92
CA ASP A 74 0.74 11.67 -4.00
C ASP A 74 -0.72 11.94 -3.55
N GLY A 75 -1.71 11.20 -4.07
CA GLY A 75 -3.09 11.21 -3.62
C GLY A 75 -3.42 10.10 -2.61
N GLY A 76 -2.49 9.19 -2.34
CA GLY A 76 -2.71 8.01 -1.50
C GLY A 76 -3.37 6.83 -2.26
N THR A 77 -3.41 6.85 -3.59
CA THR A 77 -3.77 5.69 -4.40
C THR A 77 -2.60 4.71 -4.39
N MET A 78 -2.86 3.50 -3.95
CA MET A 78 -1.93 2.38 -3.92
C MET A 78 -2.11 1.50 -5.15
N ARG A 79 -1.02 0.98 -5.69
CA ARG A 79 -1.00 -0.06 -6.71
C ARG A 79 -0.46 -1.35 -6.11
N GLY A 80 -1.17 -2.46 -6.29
CA GLY A 80 -0.75 -3.72 -5.70
C GLY A 80 -1.54 -4.94 -6.16
N PHE A 81 -1.23 -6.07 -5.56
CA PHE A 81 -1.92 -7.34 -5.73
C PHE A 81 -2.70 -7.67 -4.47
N ILE A 82 -4.02 -7.86 -4.59
CA ILE A 82 -4.89 -8.24 -3.48
C ILE A 82 -5.34 -9.69 -3.62
N ARG A 83 -5.43 -10.40 -2.49
CA ARG A 83 -6.00 -11.74 -2.40
C ARG A 83 -6.97 -11.78 -1.22
N MET A 84 -8.17 -12.31 -1.44
CA MET A 84 -9.23 -12.38 -0.42
C MET A 84 -9.59 -13.83 -0.04
N THR A 85 -8.88 -14.81 -0.61
CA THR A 85 -9.12 -16.24 -0.38
C THR A 85 -7.87 -17.05 -0.70
N PRO A 86 -7.63 -18.17 0.00
CA PRO A 86 -6.50 -19.06 -0.29
C PRO A 86 -6.62 -19.80 -1.63
N THR A 87 -7.72 -19.69 -2.37
CA THR A 87 -7.86 -20.33 -3.68
C THR A 87 -6.78 -19.84 -4.66
N ALA A 88 -6.11 -20.76 -5.35
CA ALA A 88 -5.12 -20.44 -6.37
C ALA A 88 -5.76 -19.60 -7.50
N GLY A 89 -5.04 -18.57 -7.97
CA GLY A 89 -5.52 -17.68 -9.03
C GLY A 89 -6.59 -16.66 -8.61
N ALA A 90 -7.00 -16.63 -7.34
CA ALA A 90 -8.04 -15.72 -6.85
C ALA A 90 -7.56 -14.31 -6.50
N GLY A 91 -6.28 -14.00 -6.73
CA GLY A 91 -5.75 -12.66 -6.49
C GLY A 91 -5.82 -11.78 -7.74
N LYS A 92 -5.84 -10.46 -7.54
CA LYS A 92 -6.02 -9.48 -8.61
C LYS A 92 -5.09 -8.29 -8.42
N TRP A 93 -4.50 -7.82 -9.52
CA TRP A 93 -3.80 -6.55 -9.56
C TRP A 93 -4.78 -5.39 -9.70
N GLY A 94 -4.49 -4.26 -9.05
CA GLY A 94 -5.34 -3.08 -9.15
C GLY A 94 -4.81 -1.86 -8.42
N LEU A 95 -5.62 -0.80 -8.48
CA LEU A 95 -5.46 0.42 -7.70
C LEU A 95 -6.45 0.40 -6.53
N ILE A 96 -5.99 0.85 -5.36
CA ILE A 96 -6.74 0.82 -4.10
C ILE A 96 -6.48 2.14 -3.36
N SER A 97 -7.50 2.78 -2.80
CA SER A 97 -7.30 3.96 -1.95
C SER A 97 -6.72 3.55 -0.60
N ALA A 98 -5.58 4.13 -0.20
CA ALA A 98 -5.00 3.91 1.12
C ALA A 98 -5.95 4.33 2.23
N ARG A 99 -6.67 5.44 2.03
CA ARG A 99 -7.66 5.93 2.98
C ARG A 99 -8.81 4.94 3.16
N GLU A 100 -9.40 4.46 2.06
CA GLU A 100 -10.51 3.51 2.15
C GLU A 100 -10.06 2.23 2.84
N LEU A 101 -8.89 1.70 2.48
CA LEU A 101 -8.31 0.51 3.09
C LEU A 101 -8.06 0.68 4.60
N GLU A 102 -7.53 1.83 5.00
CA GLU A 102 -7.30 2.18 6.42
C GLU A 102 -8.60 2.20 7.23
N THR A 103 -9.69 2.70 6.62
CA THR A 103 -11.00 2.81 7.27
C THR A 103 -11.78 1.50 7.30
N LEU A 104 -11.33 0.45 6.60
CA LEU A 104 -12.01 -0.84 6.61
C LEU A 104 -12.05 -1.41 8.03
N ASN A 105 -13.29 -1.59 8.48
CA ASN A 105 -13.60 -2.18 9.77
C ASN A 105 -14.64 -3.28 9.58
N MET A 106 -14.15 -4.51 9.52
CA MET A 106 -14.93 -5.69 9.18
C MET A 106 -15.50 -6.35 10.43
N HIS A 107 -16.59 -7.11 10.25
CA HIS A 107 -17.27 -7.85 11.32
C HIS A 107 -17.67 -6.98 12.51
N GLY A 108 -18.21 -5.78 12.24
CA GLY A 108 -18.77 -4.90 13.26
C GLY A 108 -17.74 -4.37 14.27
N GLY A 109 -16.48 -4.20 13.86
CA GLY A 109 -15.47 -3.78 14.81
C GLY A 109 -14.43 -4.84 15.14
N LEU A 110 -14.42 -6.05 14.57
CA LEU A 110 -13.51 -7.10 15.01
C LEU A 110 -12.21 -7.16 14.22
N LEU A 111 -12.22 -6.78 12.95
CA LEU A 111 -11.03 -6.85 12.09
C LEU A 111 -10.77 -5.51 11.40
N VAL A 112 -9.53 -5.05 11.47
CA VAL A 112 -9.01 -3.92 10.69
C VAL A 112 -7.90 -4.41 9.78
N ILE A 113 -7.55 -3.61 8.77
CA ILE A 113 -6.36 -3.88 7.97
C ILE A 113 -5.12 -3.37 8.70
N GLU A 114 -4.16 -4.26 8.89
CA GLU A 114 -2.85 -4.06 9.47
C GLU A 114 -1.79 -3.88 8.39
N ARG A 115 -0.66 -3.26 8.76
CA ARG A 115 0.56 -3.20 7.95
C ARG A 115 1.62 -4.07 8.59
N GLU A 116 2.22 -4.97 7.82
CA GLU A 116 3.35 -5.76 8.30
C GLU A 116 4.55 -4.85 8.59
N LEU A 117 4.98 -4.80 9.86
CA LEU A 117 6.04 -3.91 10.33
C LEU A 117 7.43 -4.42 9.96
N HIS A 118 7.56 -5.73 9.76
CA HIS A 118 8.83 -6.39 9.48
C HIS A 118 9.01 -6.74 8.00
N TRP A 119 8.12 -6.23 7.14
CA TRP A 119 8.22 -6.47 5.71
C TRP A 119 9.50 -5.85 5.14
N ALA A 120 10.33 -6.69 4.52
CA ALA A 120 11.45 -6.26 3.71
C ALA A 120 11.03 -6.25 2.23
N PRO A 121 11.42 -5.24 1.43
CA PRO A 121 11.08 -5.24 0.01
C PRO A 121 11.59 -6.48 -0.72
N ILE A 122 10.71 -7.13 -1.50
CA ILE A 122 11.03 -8.33 -2.28
C ILE A 122 10.52 -8.18 -3.71
N ARG A 123 11.10 -8.92 -4.67
CA ARG A 123 10.51 -9.04 -5.99
C ARG A 123 9.39 -10.08 -5.96
N ALA A 124 8.25 -9.77 -6.56
CA ALA A 124 7.23 -10.76 -6.88
C ALA A 124 7.85 -11.87 -7.73
N CYS A 125 7.41 -13.11 -7.55
CA CYS A 125 7.85 -14.29 -8.28
C CYS A 125 6.77 -14.79 -9.24
#